data_AF-A0A842G6P2-F1
#
_entry.id   AF-A0A842G6P2-F1
#
_cell.length_a   1.000
_cell.length_b   1.000
_cell.length_c   1.000
_cell.angle_alpha   90.00
_cell.angle_beta   90.00
_cell.angle_gamma   90.00
#
_symmetry.space_group_name_H-M   'P 1'
#
loop_
_entity.id
_entity.type
_entity.pdbx_description
1 polymer ?
#
loop_
_entity_poly.entity_id
_entity_poly.type
_entity_poly.pdbx_seq_one_letter_code
_entity_poly.pdbx_strand_id
1 'polypeptide(L)'
;MSSKTVNNISVNPIKDNFFLQTDQGVTISFSNREKFNIDPKLRVEKYNSNTKKWVPVKGLIDDESGLIAGGNEKTTYYFKYWFSGIGTYRIYFEFWNSSTRKKASSLTTSTFFIK
;
A
#
# COMPACT_ATOMS: atom_id res chain seq x y z
N MET A 1 14.28 3.64 -0.70
CA MET A 1 13.06 4.38 -1.11
C MET A 1 12.71 5.39 -0.04
N SER A 2 12.16 6.55 -0.41
CA SER A 2 11.75 7.58 0.55
C SER A 2 10.43 7.20 1.24
N SER A 3 10.42 7.34 2.57
CA SER A 3 9.21 7.23 3.38
C SER A 3 8.25 8.35 3.04
N LYS A 4 6.99 8.00 2.81
CA LYS A 4 5.91 8.98 2.76
C LYS A 4 5.12 8.89 4.07
N THR A 5 5.03 10.02 4.74
CA THR A 5 4.26 10.17 5.98
C THR A 5 3.14 11.16 5.71
N VAL A 6 1.89 10.76 5.97
CA VAL A 6 0.72 11.66 5.90
C VAL A 6 -0.15 11.36 7.11
N ASN A 7 -0.50 12.40 7.87
CA ASN A 7 -1.35 12.33 9.07
C ASN A 7 -0.97 11.17 9.98
N ASN A 8 0.23 11.23 10.57
CA ASN A 8 0.75 10.27 11.55
C ASN A 8 0.90 8.82 11.08
N ILE A 9 0.69 8.56 9.79
CA ILE A 9 0.82 7.23 9.18
C ILE A 9 1.95 7.27 8.15
N SER A 10 2.94 6.40 8.36
CA SER A 10 4.05 6.22 7.42
C SER A 10 3.93 4.89 6.69
N VAL A 11 4.12 4.91 5.37
CA VAL A 11 4.14 3.71 4.53
C VAL A 11 5.48 3.63 3.80
N ASN A 12 6.18 2.51 3.99
CA ASN A 12 7.49 2.26 3.39
C ASN A 12 7.51 0.92 2.65
N PRO A 13 7.68 0.92 1.31
CA PRO A 13 8.09 -0.29 0.61
C PRO A 13 9.55 -0.63 0.99
N ILE A 14 9.76 -1.84 1.49
CA ILE A 14 11.03 -2.26 2.13
C ILE A 14 12.08 -2.72 1.09
N LYS A 15 11.69 -2.99 -0.17
CA LYS A 15 12.59 -3.42 -1.27
C LYS A 15 12.15 -2.85 -2.63
N ASP A 16 13.10 -2.70 -3.55
CA ASP A 16 12.92 -2.30 -4.97
C ASP A 16 13.65 -3.31 -5.88
N ASN A 17 13.32 -3.36 -7.18
CA ASN A 17 13.81 -4.32 -8.20
C ASN A 17 13.37 -5.78 -7.99
N PHE A 18 12.07 -6.04 -8.18
CA PHE A 18 11.52 -7.37 -8.04
C PHE A 18 11.54 -8.16 -9.34
N PHE A 19 11.94 -9.44 -9.28
CA PHE A 19 11.89 -10.37 -10.39
C PHE A 19 10.64 -11.22 -10.31
N LEU A 20 9.82 -11.24 -11.37
CA LEU A 20 8.60 -12.06 -11.46
C LEU A 20 8.81 -13.56 -11.20
N GLN A 21 10.03 -14.06 -11.39
CA GLN A 21 10.38 -15.48 -11.16
C GLN A 21 10.32 -15.89 -9.68
N THR A 22 10.30 -14.92 -8.77
CA THR A 22 10.16 -15.17 -7.33
C THR A 22 9.02 -14.32 -6.78
N ASP A 23 8.04 -14.96 -6.14
CA ASP A 23 6.89 -14.28 -5.53
C ASP A 23 7.30 -13.55 -4.24
N GLN A 24 8.21 -12.58 -4.34
CA GLN A 24 8.83 -11.89 -3.20
C GLN A 24 7.93 -10.81 -2.60
N GLY A 25 6.93 -10.34 -3.36
CA GLY A 25 5.98 -9.32 -2.94
C GLY A 25 6.59 -7.97 -2.56
N VAL A 26 5.73 -7.00 -2.22
CA VAL A 26 6.13 -5.72 -1.67
C VAL A 26 5.79 -5.71 -0.19
N THR A 27 6.81 -5.75 0.68
CA THR A 27 6.58 -5.52 2.11
C THR A 27 6.39 -4.04 2.36
N ILE A 28 5.28 -3.71 3.00
CA ILE A 28 4.91 -2.40 3.45
C ILE A 28 4.98 -2.36 4.97
N SER A 29 5.73 -1.41 5.51
CA SER A 29 5.66 -1.09 6.94
C SER A 29 4.65 0.02 7.19
N PHE A 30 3.74 -0.20 8.13
CA PHE A 30 2.79 0.76 8.65
C PHE A 30 3.19 1.18 10.06
N SER A 31 2.91 2.44 10.41
CA SER A 31 3.01 2.96 11.77
C SER A 31 1.77 3.80 12.02
N ASN A 32 0.97 3.43 13.02
CA ASN A 32 -0.22 4.18 13.42
C ASN A 32 0.11 5.00 14.67
N ARG A 33 0.32 6.31 14.54
CA ARG A 33 0.53 7.19 15.70
C ARG A 33 -0.75 7.91 16.14
N GLU A 34 -1.90 7.53 15.61
CA GLU A 34 -3.20 8.00 16.08
C GLU A 34 -3.58 7.38 17.43
N LYS A 35 -4.51 8.02 18.13
CA LYS A 35 -5.06 7.53 19.42
C LYS A 35 -6.18 6.49 19.24
N PHE A 36 -6.42 6.03 18.01
CA PHE A 36 -7.49 5.09 17.67
C PHE A 36 -6.99 4.03 16.69
N ASN A 37 -7.71 2.91 16.65
CA ASN A 37 -7.44 1.83 15.72
C ASN A 37 -7.85 2.21 14.30
N ILE A 38 -7.11 1.70 13.33
CA ILE A 38 -7.27 1.99 11.92
C ILE A 38 -7.42 0.69 11.14
N ASP A 39 -8.43 0.65 10.28
CA ASP A 39 -8.61 -0.40 9.28
C ASP A 39 -8.15 0.15 7.93
N PRO A 40 -7.07 -0.40 7.33
CA PRO A 40 -6.65 -0.01 6.01
C PRO A 40 -7.56 -0.62 4.95
N LYS A 41 -7.77 0.15 3.88
CA LYS A 41 -8.19 -0.37 2.58
C LYS A 41 -7.12 -0.06 1.58
N LEU A 42 -6.92 -0.91 0.58
CA LEU A 42 -5.89 -0.67 -0.42
C LEU A 42 -6.33 -1.01 -1.84
N ARG A 43 -5.72 -0.33 -2.80
CA ARG A 43 -5.76 -0.70 -4.22
C ARG A 43 -4.37 -0.60 -4.82
N VAL A 44 -4.10 -1.47 -5.76
CA VAL A 44 -2.85 -1.44 -6.52
C VAL A 44 -3.11 -0.77 -7.86
N GLU A 45 -2.24 0.17 -8.22
CA GLU A 45 -2.33 0.91 -9.46
C GLU A 45 -1.08 0.68 -10.32
N LYS A 46 -1.28 0.46 -11.61
CA LYS A 46 -0.24 0.35 -12.62
C LYS A 46 -0.20 1.62 -13.47
N TYR A 47 0.99 2.13 -13.74
CA TYR A 47 1.15 3.28 -14.63
C TYR A 47 0.95 2.85 -16.09
N ASN A 48 0.03 3.51 -16.77
CA ASN A 48 -0.17 3.36 -18.21
C ASN A 48 0.58 4.49 -18.93
N SER A 49 1.67 4.14 -19.62
CA SER A 49 2.51 5.10 -20.34
C SER A 49 1.79 5.78 -21.51
N ASN A 50 0.85 5.08 -22.16
CA ASN A 50 0.12 5.59 -23.32
C ASN A 50 -0.84 6.70 -22.91
N THR A 51 -1.54 6.52 -21.79
CA THR A 51 -2.52 7.51 -21.29
C THR A 51 -1.94 8.45 -20.24
N LYS A 52 -0.70 8.21 -19.79
CA LYS A 52 -0.03 8.91 -18.68
C LYS A 52 -0.85 8.90 -17.38
N LYS A 53 -1.63 7.84 -17.15
CA LYS A 53 -2.55 7.70 -16.01
C LYS A 53 -2.24 6.45 -15.19
N TRP A 54 -2.59 6.51 -13.91
CA TRP A 54 -2.59 5.36 -13.01
C TRP A 54 -3.91 4.61 -13.16
N VAL A 55 -3.82 3.31 -13.45
CA VAL A 55 -4.99 2.45 -13.66
C VAL A 55 -5.03 1.39 -12.56
N PRO A 56 -6.15 1.22 -11.85
CA PRO A 56 -6.29 0.15 -10.86
C PRO A 56 -6.12 -1.23 -11.52
N VAL A 57 -5.22 -2.04 -10.98
CA VAL A 57 -5.11 -3.47 -11.32
C VAL A 57 -5.86 -4.35 -10.31
N LYS A 58 -6.07 -3.81 -9.10
CA LYS A 58 -6.95 -4.33 -8.07
C LYS A 58 -7.88 -3.21 -7.63
N GLY A 59 -9.13 -3.55 -7.32
CA GLY A 59 -10.08 -2.63 -6.69
C GLY A 59 -9.65 -2.25 -5.27
N LEU A 60 -10.32 -1.25 -4.69
CA LEU A 60 -10.15 -0.91 -3.27
C LEU A 60 -10.75 -2.02 -2.42
N ILE A 61 -9.91 -2.74 -1.67
CA ILE A 61 -10.33 -3.84 -0.82
C ILE A 61 -9.86 -3.63 0.61
N ASP A 62 -10.59 -4.19 1.57
CA ASP A 62 -10.18 -4.20 2.97
C ASP A 62 -8.86 -4.96 3.12
N ASP A 63 -7.94 -4.36 3.86
CA ASP A 63 -6.69 -4.98 4.23
C ASP A 63 -6.88 -5.66 5.59
N GLU A 64 -6.43 -6.91 5.70
CA GLU A 64 -6.60 -7.69 6.94
C GLU A 64 -5.70 -7.19 8.08
N SER A 65 -4.72 -6.32 7.77
CA SER A 65 -3.78 -5.72 8.72
C SER A 65 -4.45 -4.60 9.51
N GLY A 66 -5.28 -4.96 10.49
CA GLY A 66 -5.86 -3.99 11.43
C GLY A 66 -4.77 -3.34 12.29
N LEU A 67 -4.63 -2.02 12.21
CA LEU A 67 -3.59 -1.27 12.92
C LEU A 67 -4.12 -0.67 14.22
N ILE A 68 -3.70 -1.24 15.35
CA ILE A 68 -4.02 -0.69 16.67
C ILE A 68 -3.39 0.70 16.89
N ALA A 69 -3.99 1.51 17.76
CA ALA A 69 -3.46 2.81 18.17
C ALA A 69 -2.02 2.69 18.71
N GLY A 70 -1.10 3.53 18.22
CA GLY A 70 0.33 3.47 18.58
C GLY A 70 1.12 2.29 17.99
N GLY A 71 0.46 1.41 17.22
CA GLY A 71 1.03 0.17 16.71
C GLY A 71 1.92 0.34 15.48
N ASN A 72 2.74 -0.67 15.21
CA ASN A 72 3.48 -0.81 13.96
C ASN A 72 3.23 -2.19 13.38
N GLU A 73 3.10 -2.28 12.07
CA GLU A 73 2.82 -3.53 11.38
C GLU A 73 3.61 -3.62 10.07
N LYS A 74 3.86 -4.84 9.62
CA LYS A 74 4.48 -5.11 8.33
C LYS A 74 3.66 -6.13 7.57
N THR A 75 3.22 -5.76 6.38
CA THR A 75 2.40 -6.62 5.51
C THR A 75 3.09 -6.79 4.18
N THR A 76 3.13 -8.02 3.66
CA THR A 76 3.74 -8.32 2.37
C THR A 76 2.67 -8.60 1.33
N TYR A 77 2.61 -7.74 0.31
CA TYR A 77 1.71 -7.90 -0.83
C TYR A 77 2.40 -8.69 -1.94
N TYR A 78 2.14 -9.99 -1.99
CA TYR A 78 2.73 -10.93 -2.94
C TYR A 78 2.35 -10.65 -4.40
N PHE A 79 3.30 -10.83 -5.33
CA PHE A 79 3.13 -10.46 -6.74
C PHE A 79 2.00 -11.21 -7.42
N LYS A 80 1.95 -12.54 -7.21
CA LYS A 80 0.95 -13.39 -7.86
C LYS A 80 -0.49 -13.02 -7.52
N TYR A 81 -0.71 -12.36 -6.38
CA TYR A 81 -2.04 -12.01 -5.91
C TYR A 81 -2.42 -10.56 -6.17
N TRP A 82 -1.46 -9.63 -6.13
CA TRP A 82 -1.74 -8.19 -6.05
C TRP A 82 -1.37 -7.41 -7.32
N PHE A 83 -0.56 -7.98 -8.21
CA PHE A 83 0.04 -7.25 -9.33
C PHE A 83 -0.17 -7.99 -10.67
N SER A 84 -0.08 -7.27 -11.79
CA SER A 84 -0.35 -7.83 -13.13
C SER A 84 0.81 -7.61 -14.11
N GLY A 85 1.82 -8.49 -13.99
CA GLY A 85 2.98 -8.53 -14.88
C GLY A 85 3.94 -7.35 -14.73
N ILE A 86 4.82 -7.18 -15.71
CA ILE A 86 5.89 -6.17 -15.72
C ILE A 86 5.30 -4.76 -15.77
N GLY A 87 5.91 -3.82 -15.03
CA GLY A 87 5.55 -2.40 -15.12
C GLY A 87 5.85 -1.59 -13.87
N THR A 88 5.50 -0.30 -13.92
CA THR A 88 5.61 0.63 -12.80
C THR A 88 4.32 0.64 -11.99
N TYR A 89 4.43 0.47 -10.67
CA TYR A 89 3.31 0.35 -9.76
C TYR A 89 3.41 1.33 -8.60
N ARG A 90 2.26 1.57 -7.97
CA ARG A 90 2.14 2.18 -6.64
C ARG A 90 0.95 1.56 -5.92
N ILE A 91 0.96 1.59 -4.59
CA ILE A 91 -0.16 1.14 -3.77
C ILE A 91 -0.81 2.37 -3.15
N TYR A 92 -2.13 2.49 -3.30
CA TYR A 92 -2.94 3.50 -2.65
C TYR A 92 -3.64 2.88 -1.45
N PHE A 93 -3.55 3.56 -0.31
CA PHE A 93 -4.16 3.19 0.96
C PHE A 93 -5.17 4.24 1.38
N GLU A 94 -6.29 3.77 1.92
CA GLU A 94 -7.19 4.57 2.76
C GLU A 94 -7.15 4.02 4.17
N PHE A 95 -7.11 4.91 5.15
CA PHE A 95 -7.07 4.57 6.55
C PHE A 95 -8.37 5.01 7.18
N TRP A 96 -9.12 4.07 7.75
CA TRP A 96 -10.44 4.30 8.32
C TRP A 96 -10.39 4.06 9.81
N ASN A 97 -10.96 4.97 10.60
CA ASN A 97 -11.09 4.75 12.04
C ASN A 97 -12.01 3.53 12.28
N SER A 98 -11.49 2.49 12.94
CA SER A 98 -12.19 1.20 13.08
C SER A 98 -13.52 1.31 13.83
N SER A 99 -13.62 2.25 14.79
CA SER A 99 -14.82 2.45 15.61
C SER A 99 -15.90 3.27 14.91
N THR A 100 -15.51 4.36 14.27
CA THR A 100 -16.46 5.32 13.68
C THR A 100 -16.71 5.10 12.20
N ARG A 101 -15.90 4.25 11.55
CA ARG A 101 -15.92 4.02 10.09
C ARG A 101 -15.82 5.32 9.29
N LYS A 102 -15.15 6.34 9.83
CA LYS A 102 -14.80 7.57 9.12
C LYS A 102 -13.41 7.45 8.53
N LYS A 103 -13.24 7.92 7.30
CA LYS A 103 -11.92 8.02 6.65
C LYS A 103 -11.05 9.00 7.44
N ALA A 104 -9.94 8.50 7.99
CA ALA A 104 -8.96 9.29 8.74
C ALA A 104 -7.92 9.90 7.80
N SER A 105 -7.43 9.12 6.83
CA SER A 105 -6.38 9.57 5.91
C SER A 105 -6.35 8.71 4.64
N SER A 106 -5.56 9.13 3.66
CA SER A 106 -5.16 8.30 2.53
C SER A 106 -3.73 8.60 2.12
N LEU A 107 -3.03 7.59 1.64
CA LEU A 107 -1.63 7.68 1.25
C LEU A 107 -1.37 6.86 0.01
N THR A 108 -0.43 7.31 -0.82
CA THR A 108 0.08 6.51 -1.93
C THR A 108 1.56 6.29 -1.73
N THR A 109 2.03 5.05 -1.92
CA THR A 109 3.45 4.71 -1.81
C THR A 109 4.31 5.48 -2.80
N SER A 110 5.62 5.41 -2.60
CA SER A 110 6.55 5.67 -3.70
C SER A 110 6.33 4.62 -4.80
N THR A 111 6.64 4.99 -6.03
CA THR A 111 6.52 4.09 -7.18
C THR A 111 7.64 3.06 -7.16
N PHE A 112 7.37 1.85 -7.64
CA PHE A 112 8.36 0.78 -7.79
C PHE A 112 8.15 0.07 -9.12
N PHE A 113 9.19 -0.59 -9.62
CA PHE A 113 9.14 -1.30 -10.90
C PHE A 113 9.25 -2.81 -10.68
N ILE A 114 8.34 -3.56 -11.31
CA ILE A 114 8.38 -5.02 -11.37
C ILE A 114 8.98 -5.40 -12.73
N LYS A 115 10.06 -6.18 -12.70
CA LYS A 115 10.83 -6.68 -13.86
C LYS A 115 10.43 -8.10 -14.23
#